data_AF-A0A8T3Q6I9-F1
#
_entry.id   AF-A0A8T3Q6I9-F1
#
_cell.length_a   1.000
_cell.length_b   1.000
_cell.length_c   1.000
_cell.angle_alpha   90.00
_cell.angle_beta   90.00
_cell.angle_gamma   90.00
#
_symmetry.space_group_name_H-M   'P 1'
#
loop_
_entity.id
_entity.type
_entity.pdbx_description
1 polymer ?
#
loop_
_entity_poly.entity_id
_entity_poly.type
_entity_poly.pdbx_seq_one_letter_code
_entity_poly.pdbx_strand_id
1 'polypeptide(L)'
;MNETEARDPVLEPVSDDDGGPPVGTAWTLLVNDGDEGWSADLEHAAPLPRVGERIEFIGEDGGRRHFRVTQVTHTLQTAASERPRVGEERTGPNSIVTDGSPDEPPRLLRAGLPRVLALRDEEP
;
A
#
# COMPACT_ATOMS: atom_id res chain seq x y z
N MET A 1 -44.74 44.61 23.85
CA MET A 1 -44.47 43.17 23.80
C MET A 1 -43.45 42.99 22.69
N ASN A 2 -42.20 42.70 23.04
CA ASN A 2 -41.12 42.48 22.07
C ASN A 2 -40.87 40.97 22.04
N GLU A 3 -41.15 40.34 20.90
CA GLU A 3 -40.85 38.94 20.65
C GLU A 3 -39.43 38.84 20.08
N THR A 4 -38.58 38.15 20.83
CA THR A 4 -37.22 37.77 20.43
C THR A 4 -37.32 36.56 19.52
N GLU A 5 -37.21 36.76 18.20
CA GLU A 5 -37.10 35.63 17.26
C GLU A 5 -35.65 35.13 17.28
N ALA A 6 -35.46 34.00 17.96
CA ALA A 6 -34.20 33.29 18.02
C ALA A 6 -33.86 32.69 16.64
N ARG A 7 -32.59 32.83 16.28
CA ARG A 7 -32.01 32.42 15.00
C ARG A 7 -31.94 30.89 14.95
N ASP A 8 -32.56 30.26 13.96
CA ASP A 8 -32.20 28.90 13.57
C ASP A 8 -30.83 28.92 12.87
N PRO A 9 -29.84 28.12 13.31
CA PRO A 9 -28.61 27.94 12.55
C PRO A 9 -28.93 27.09 11.31
N VAL A 10 -28.62 27.62 10.13
CA VAL A 10 -28.54 26.86 8.88
C VAL A 10 -27.57 25.71 9.11
N LEU A 11 -28.07 24.48 9.22
CA LEU A 11 -27.25 23.28 9.08
C LEU A 11 -26.72 23.31 7.64
N GLU A 12 -25.45 23.64 7.47
CA GLU A 12 -24.76 23.38 6.20
C GLU A 12 -24.83 21.87 5.95
N PRO A 13 -25.14 21.42 4.71
CA PRO A 13 -25.12 20.01 4.42
C PRO A 13 -23.70 19.50 4.65
N VAL A 14 -23.54 18.59 5.61
CA VAL A 14 -22.38 17.72 5.64
C VAL A 14 -22.38 16.99 4.32
N SER A 15 -21.38 17.25 3.48
CA SER A 15 -21.18 16.42 2.30
C SER A 15 -20.92 15.02 2.82
N ASP A 16 -21.91 14.14 2.70
CA ASP A 16 -21.72 12.71 2.82
C ASP A 16 -20.48 12.35 1.98
N ASP A 17 -19.46 11.85 2.66
CA ASP A 17 -18.30 11.20 2.04
C ASP A 17 -18.88 10.19 1.04
N ASP A 18 -18.71 10.49 -0.25
CA ASP A 18 -19.27 9.75 -1.37
C ASP A 18 -18.82 8.29 -1.22
N GLY A 19 -19.71 7.47 -0.67
CA GLY A 19 -19.52 6.05 -0.35
C GLY A 19 -19.43 5.18 -1.60
N GLY A 20 -18.64 5.60 -2.58
CA GLY A 20 -18.14 4.71 -3.60
C GLY A 20 -17.38 3.55 -2.95
N PRO A 21 -17.41 2.34 -3.54
CA PRO A 21 -16.61 1.24 -3.03
C PRO A 21 -15.17 1.74 -2.90
N PRO A 22 -14.48 1.52 -1.77
CA PRO A 22 -13.12 1.99 -1.64
C PRO A 22 -12.34 1.44 -2.83
N VAL A 23 -11.81 2.35 -3.65
CA VAL A 23 -10.93 1.98 -4.77
C VAL A 23 -9.72 1.34 -4.11
N GLY A 24 -9.77 0.00 -4.01
CA GLY A 24 -8.77 -0.77 -3.30
C GLY A 24 -7.42 -0.63 -3.97
N THR A 25 -6.37 -0.75 -3.18
CA THR A 25 -5.00 -0.89 -3.68
C THR A 25 -4.62 -2.36 -3.59
N ALA A 26 -3.97 -2.91 -4.61
CA ALA A 26 -3.34 -4.22 -4.45
C ALA A 26 -2.13 -4.08 -3.52
N TRP A 27 -1.92 -4.99 -2.59
CA TRP A 27 -0.78 -4.98 -1.68
C TRP A 27 -0.38 -6.41 -1.28
N THR A 28 0.86 -6.59 -0.83
CA THR A 28 1.38 -7.85 -0.31
C THR A 28 1.30 -7.85 1.22
N LEU A 29 0.67 -8.87 1.80
CA LEU A 29 0.76 -9.14 3.23
C LEU A 29 2.05 -9.89 3.53
N LEU A 30 2.77 -9.44 4.56
CA LEU A 30 3.90 -10.13 5.15
C LEU A 30 3.59 -10.40 6.60
N VAL A 31 3.50 -11.67 6.95
CA VAL A 31 3.33 -12.11 8.32
C VAL A 31 4.68 -12.55 8.85
N ASN A 32 5.08 -11.96 9.97
CA ASN A 32 6.20 -12.44 10.75
C ASN A 32 5.64 -13.07 12.04
N ASP A 33 5.63 -14.40 12.09
CA ASP A 33 5.13 -15.23 13.20
C ASP A 33 6.29 -16.07 13.76
N GLY A 34 7.32 -15.40 14.28
CA GLY A 34 8.55 -16.04 14.76
C GLY A 34 9.36 -16.68 13.64
N ASP A 35 9.61 -17.98 13.73
CA ASP A 35 10.42 -18.74 12.76
C ASP A 35 9.65 -19.12 11.47
N GLU A 36 8.33 -18.94 11.44
CA GLU A 36 7.44 -19.39 10.36
C GLU A 36 6.73 -18.21 9.66
N GLY A 37 7.50 -17.21 9.23
CA GLY A 37 6.98 -16.10 8.43
C GLY A 37 6.50 -16.54 7.03
N TRP A 38 5.50 -15.84 6.50
CA TRP A 38 4.98 -16.05 5.14
C TRP A 38 4.56 -14.73 4.49
N SER A 39 4.38 -14.75 3.17
CA SER A 39 3.87 -13.60 2.43
C SER A 39 2.87 -14.03 1.37
N ALA A 40 1.85 -13.22 1.13
CA ALA A 40 0.88 -13.45 0.06
C ALA A 40 0.43 -12.11 -0.54
N ASP A 41 0.22 -12.11 -1.86
CA ASP A 41 -0.42 -11.02 -2.56
C ASP A 41 -1.94 -11.16 -2.45
N LEU A 42 -2.64 -10.03 -2.38
CA LEU A 42 -4.09 -10.04 -2.48
C LEU A 42 -4.54 -10.27 -3.92
N GLU A 43 -5.41 -11.26 -4.12
CA GLU A 43 -6.08 -11.47 -5.41
C GLU A 43 -7.01 -10.29 -5.76
N HIS A 44 -7.64 -9.71 -4.74
CA HIS A 44 -8.56 -8.58 -4.88
C HIS A 44 -8.03 -7.36 -4.14
N ALA A 45 -8.06 -6.21 -4.81
CA ALA A 45 -7.62 -4.96 -4.23
C ALA A 45 -8.49 -4.61 -3.00
N ALA A 46 -7.84 -4.14 -1.94
CA ALA A 46 -8.49 -3.76 -0.69
C ALA A 46 -7.94 -2.40 -0.21
N PRO A 47 -8.64 -1.69 0.70
CA PRO A 47 -8.05 -0.55 1.38
C PRO A 47 -6.68 -0.92 1.96
N LEU A 48 -5.71 -0.01 1.84
CA LEU A 48 -4.42 -0.21 2.49
C LEU A 48 -4.60 0.00 4.00
N PRO A 49 -4.28 -0.98 4.85
CA PRO A 49 -4.50 -0.85 6.28
C PRO A 49 -3.52 0.16 6.89
N ARG A 50 -3.89 0.71 8.04
CA ARG A 50 -3.02 1.60 8.84
C ARG A 50 -2.21 0.80 9.85
N VAL A 51 -1.05 1.35 10.24
CA VAL A 51 -0.28 0.79 11.36
C VAL A 51 -1.13 0.78 12.63
N GLY A 52 -1.14 -0.36 13.31
CA GLY A 52 -2.01 -0.62 14.45
C GLY A 52 -3.42 -1.06 14.07
N GLU A 53 -3.76 -1.31 12.81
CA GLU A 53 -5.01 -2.00 12.49
C GLU A 53 -4.86 -3.52 12.69
N ARG A 54 -6.00 -4.19 12.91
CA ARG A 54 -6.07 -5.64 13.07
C ARG A 54 -6.51 -6.26 11.74
N ILE A 55 -5.84 -7.33 11.33
CA ILE A 55 -6.19 -8.17 10.18
C ILE A 55 -6.66 -9.53 10.73
N GLU A 56 -7.82 -10.01 10.26
CA GLU A 56 -8.27 -11.38 10.48
C GLU A 56 -7.98 -12.21 9.23
N PHE A 57 -7.24 -13.30 9.40
CA PHE A 57 -7.03 -14.31 8.39
C PHE A 57 -7.93 -15.50 8.68
N ILE A 58 -8.65 -15.98 7.66
CA ILE A 58 -9.51 -17.16 7.74
C ILE A 58 -8.89 -18.23 6.84
N GLY A 59 -8.45 -19.33 7.46
CA GLY A 59 -7.88 -20.48 6.76
C GLY A 59 -8.95 -21.30 6.03
N GLU A 60 -8.50 -22.20 5.15
CA GLU A 60 -9.38 -23.11 4.40
C GLU A 60 -10.17 -24.06 5.31
N ASP A 61 -9.64 -24.35 6.50
CA ASP A 61 -10.28 -25.13 7.56
C ASP A 61 -11.29 -24.33 8.40
N GLY A 62 -11.45 -23.02 8.11
CA GLY A 62 -12.25 -22.09 8.89
C GLY A 62 -11.55 -21.54 10.15
N GLY A 63 -10.31 -21.96 10.40
CA GLY A 63 -9.49 -21.46 11.50
C GLY A 63 -9.20 -19.97 11.34
N ARG A 64 -9.31 -19.21 12.43
CA ARG A 64 -9.07 -17.75 12.42
C ARG A 64 -7.78 -17.42 13.12
N ARG A 65 -7.01 -16.51 12.52
CA ARG A 65 -5.79 -15.94 13.10
C ARG A 65 -5.87 -14.42 13.02
N HIS A 66 -5.49 -13.75 14.09
CA HIS A 66 -5.46 -12.29 14.14
C HIS A 66 -4.02 -11.80 14.10
N PHE A 67 -3.81 -10.73 13.33
CA PHE A 67 -2.54 -10.07 13.18
C PHE A 67 -2.69 -8.58 13.39
N ARG A 68 -1.66 -7.95 13.95
CA ARG A 68 -1.57 -6.50 14.12
C ARG A 68 -0.61 -5.93 13.08
N VAL A 69 -1.06 -4.95 12.31
CA VAL A 69 -0.20 -4.27 11.34
C VAL A 69 0.84 -3.45 12.09
N THR A 70 2.12 -3.69 11.81
CA THR A 70 3.24 -3.00 12.46
C THR A 70 3.94 -2.04 11.51
N GLN A 71 3.88 -2.29 10.20
CA GLN A 71 4.51 -1.42 9.22
C GLN A 71 3.78 -1.48 7.88
N VAL A 72 3.69 -0.33 7.21
CA VAL A 72 3.22 -0.23 5.83
C VAL A 72 4.33 0.42 5.02
N THR A 73 4.84 -0.30 4.02
CA THR A 73 5.98 0.13 3.21
C THR A 73 5.53 0.36 1.78
N HIS A 74 5.58 1.60 1.33
CA HIS A 74 5.38 1.92 -0.08
C HIS A 74 6.68 1.62 -0.83
N THR A 75 6.59 0.85 -1.91
CA THR A 75 7.76 0.52 -2.71
C THR A 75 7.86 1.48 -3.90
N LEU A 76 9.06 2.00 -4.15
CA LEU A 76 9.34 2.90 -5.26
C LEU A 76 10.46 2.31 -6.11
N GLN A 77 10.35 2.45 -7.43
CA GLN A 77 11.33 1.95 -8.39
C GLN A 77 11.62 3.03 -9.42
N THR A 78 12.85 3.11 -9.94
CA THR A 78 13.20 3.99 -11.06
C THR A 78 12.24 3.76 -12.23
N ALA A 79 11.68 4.83 -12.80
CA ALA A 79 10.71 4.73 -13.88
C ALA A 79 11.29 4.00 -15.11
N ALA A 80 10.44 3.30 -15.87
CA ALA A 80 10.89 2.55 -17.03
C ALA A 80 11.50 3.45 -18.12
N SER A 81 11.02 4.68 -18.23
CA SER A 81 11.52 5.71 -19.15
C SER A 81 12.94 6.18 -18.84
N GLU A 82 13.44 5.94 -17.63
CA GLU A 82 14.82 6.26 -17.24
C GLU A 82 15.79 5.09 -17.43
N ARG A 83 15.31 3.91 -17.84
CA ARG A 83 16.21 2.81 -18.14
C ARG A 83 17.09 3.17 -19.34
N PRO A 84 18.41 2.92 -19.29
CA PRO A 84 19.28 3.13 -20.42
C PRO A 84 18.73 2.41 -21.64
N ARG A 85 18.59 3.13 -22.75
CA ARG A 85 18.22 2.51 -24.02
C ARG A 85 19.39 1.61 -24.41
N VAL A 86 19.15 0.31 -24.52
CA VAL A 86 20.13 -0.60 -25.10
C VAL A 86 20.25 -0.16 -26.57
N GLY A 87 21.35 0.53 -26.93
CA GLY A 87 21.57 0.95 -28.30
C GLY A 87 21.62 -0.28 -29.21
N GLU A 88 21.01 -0.19 -30.39
CA GLU A 88 21.00 -1.23 -31.43
C GLU A 88 22.39 -1.53 -32.04
N GLU A 89 23.48 -1.11 -31.41
CA GLU A 89 24.84 -1.37 -31.89
C GLU A 89 25.42 -2.61 -31.23
N ARG A 90 25.26 -3.74 -31.93
CA ARG A 90 25.93 -5.05 -31.72
C ARG A 90 25.77 -5.62 -30.31
N THR A 91 24.59 -6.19 -30.05
CA THR A 91 24.32 -7.06 -28.91
C THR A 91 25.16 -8.35 -29.00
N GLY A 92 26.39 -8.32 -28.49
CA GLY A 92 27.05 -9.51 -27.97
C GLY A 92 26.51 -9.81 -26.56
N PRO A 93 26.58 -11.06 -26.07
CA PRO A 93 26.09 -11.47 -24.75
C PRO A 93 26.77 -10.77 -23.56
N ASN A 94 27.77 -9.92 -23.81
CA ASN A 94 28.56 -9.18 -22.81
C ASN A 94 28.45 -7.65 -22.96
N SER A 95 27.38 -7.12 -23.55
CA SER A 95 27.23 -5.66 -23.63
C SER A 95 26.93 -5.09 -22.24
N ILE A 96 27.81 -4.23 -21.74
CA ILE A 96 27.74 -3.62 -20.41
C ILE A 96 27.08 -2.25 -20.55
N VAL A 97 25.95 -2.05 -19.88
CA VAL A 97 25.26 -0.75 -19.80
C VAL A 97 26.21 0.25 -19.15
N THR A 98 26.66 1.24 -19.92
CA THR A 98 27.73 2.18 -19.52
C THR A 98 27.19 3.54 -19.08
N ASP A 99 25.89 3.80 -19.23
CA ASP A 99 25.27 5.07 -18.87
C ASP A 99 24.49 4.97 -17.55
N GLY A 100 25.01 5.66 -16.53
CA GLY A 100 24.42 5.79 -15.21
C GLY A 100 25.47 5.62 -14.11
N SER A 101 25.90 6.72 -13.48
CA SER A 101 26.64 6.62 -12.22
C SER A 101 25.67 6.08 -11.15
N PRO A 102 26.02 5.02 -10.39
CA PRO A 102 25.11 4.42 -9.41
C PRO A 102 24.71 5.38 -8.27
N ASP A 103 25.36 6.54 -8.16
CA ASP A 103 25.14 7.55 -7.14
C ASP A 103 24.24 8.74 -7.57
N GLU A 104 23.80 8.84 -8.83
CA GLU A 104 22.85 9.90 -9.22
C GLU A 104 21.41 9.50 -8.80
N PRO A 105 20.68 10.36 -8.06
CA PRO A 105 19.30 10.05 -7.70
C PRO A 105 18.41 9.95 -8.95
N PRO A 106 17.43 9.02 -8.99
CA PRO A 106 16.52 8.89 -10.12
C PRO A 106 15.68 10.17 -10.26
N ARG A 107 15.43 10.61 -11.49
CA ARG A 107 14.63 11.82 -11.74
C ARG A 107 13.14 11.49 -11.76
N LEU A 108 12.79 10.23 -12.05
CA LEU A 108 11.42 9.74 -12.08
C LEU A 108 11.28 8.39 -11.38
N LEU A 109 10.25 8.29 -10.54
CA LEU A 109 9.90 7.07 -9.81
C LEU A 109 8.53 6.55 -10.27
N ARG A 110 8.39 5.23 -10.28
CA ARG A 110 7.10 4.53 -10.35
C ARG A 110 6.81 3.86 -9.01
N ALA A 111 5.55 3.85 -8.61
CA ALA A 111 5.10 3.07 -7.48
C ALA A 111 5.12 1.57 -7.80
N GLY A 112 5.61 0.77 -6.87
CA GLY A 112 5.42 -0.67 -6.85
C GLY A 112 4.30 -1.06 -5.88
N LEU A 113 4.15 -2.36 -5.69
CA LEU A 113 3.15 -2.91 -4.78
C LEU A 113 3.52 -2.57 -3.32
N PRO A 114 2.63 -1.94 -2.54
CA PRO A 114 2.86 -1.73 -1.11
C PRO A 114 2.98 -3.07 -0.37
N ARG A 115 3.78 -3.05 0.69
CA ARG A 115 4.02 -4.20 1.58
C ARG A 115 3.49 -3.89 2.96
N VAL A 116 2.60 -4.72 3.47
CA VAL A 116 2.02 -4.63 4.81
C VAL A 116 2.67 -5.68 5.70
N LEU A 117 3.44 -5.26 6.69
CA LEU A 117 3.98 -6.17 7.70
C LEU A 117 3.01 -6.26 8.87
N ALA A 118 2.70 -7.48 9.27
CA ALA A 118 1.88 -7.76 10.43
C ALA A 118 2.53 -8.82 11.32
N LEU A 119 2.36 -8.66 12.62
CA LEU A 119 2.76 -9.62 13.64
C LEU A 119 1.53 -10.32 14.18
N ARG A 120 1.69 -11.56 14.64
CA ARG A 120 0.60 -12.26 15.33
C ARG A 120 0.15 -11.46 16.54
N ASP A 121 -1.15 -11.27 16.65
CA ASP A 121 -1.75 -10.61 17.80
C ASP A 121 -1.89 -11.68 18.88
N GLU A 122 -0.97 -11.70 19.83
CA GLU A 122 -1.13 -12.50 21.04
C GLU A 122 -2.21 -11.82 21.88
N GLU A 123 -3.41 -12.41 21.91
CA GLU A 123 -4.48 -11.94 22.79
C GLU A 123 -3.95 -12.00 24.25
N PRO A 124 -4.05 -10.93 25.05
CA PRO A 124 -3.55 -10.92 26.43
C PRO A 124 -4.31 -11.88 27.36
#